data_AF-A0A2K9PW01-F1
#
_entry.id   AF-A0A2K9PW01-F1
#
_cell.length_a   1.000
_cell.length_b   1.000
_cell.length_c   1.000
_cell.angle_alpha   90.00
_cell.angle_beta   90.00
_cell.angle_gamma   90.00
#
_symmetry.space_group_name_H-M   'P 1'
#
loop_
_entity.id
_entity.type
_entity.pdbx_description
1 polymer ?
#
loop_
_entity_poly.entity_id
_entity_poly.type
_entity_poly.pdbx_seq_one_letter_code
_entity_poly.pdbx_strand_id
1 'polypeptide(L)'
;MIKMKMIFTVLLITLGFQLNGQSIFTLGENTKIHVKGASNVSDWELEALGYNCELELNDSTPLEVGLKSISKLNFEIPVDKIVSERGPIMDKKVRNALKFEQHPRVTYTSTSNELTEVDGHKVTILFHGILSMAGVEKNVDIKVRGEFSNDQKTLKMQGEKALKLSMFDIERPTAFFGKLTTNDDIEIKLDLTFTKTIKQ
;
A
#
# COMPACT_ATOMS: atom_id res chain seq x y z
N MET A 1 13.56 15.95 74.59
CA MET A 1 12.96 14.69 74.12
C MET A 1 11.46 14.98 73.97
N ILE A 2 10.81 14.99 72.80
CA ILE A 2 10.73 14.00 71.73
C ILE A 2 10.50 14.76 70.40
N LYS A 3 11.31 14.44 69.37
CA LYS A 3 11.05 14.82 67.97
C LYS A 3 10.15 13.74 67.37
N MET A 4 9.02 14.08 66.76
CA MET A 4 8.32 13.15 65.86
C MET A 4 7.77 13.90 64.65
N LYS A 5 8.28 13.49 63.48
CA LYS A 5 8.07 14.06 62.16
C LYS A 5 6.61 13.85 61.70
N MET A 6 5.97 14.93 61.27
CA MET A 6 4.70 14.86 60.55
C MET A 6 5.00 14.48 59.09
N ILE A 7 4.68 13.25 58.72
CA ILE A 7 4.87 12.70 57.37
C ILE A 7 3.82 13.35 56.44
N PHE A 8 4.30 14.10 55.45
CA PHE A 8 3.48 14.67 54.38
C PHE A 8 3.20 13.54 53.37
N THR A 9 2.02 12.91 53.45
CA THR A 9 1.60 11.95 52.43
C THR A 9 1.22 12.72 51.17
N VAL A 10 2.16 12.81 50.23
CA VAL A 10 1.90 13.32 48.87
C VAL A 10 1.03 12.30 48.16
N LEU A 11 -0.25 12.64 47.94
CA LEU A 11 -1.16 11.88 47.10
C LEU A 11 -0.72 12.07 45.64
N LEU A 12 0.02 11.09 45.12
CA LEU A 12 0.49 11.06 43.74
C LEU A 12 -0.72 10.75 42.83
N ILE A 13 -1.36 11.78 42.28
CA ILE A 13 -2.35 11.61 41.21
C ILE A 13 -1.58 11.16 39.97
N THR A 14 -1.52 9.85 39.74
CA THR A 14 -1.06 9.30 38.47
C THR A 14 -2.12 9.64 37.42
N LEU A 15 -1.94 10.76 36.72
CA LEU A 15 -2.59 10.92 35.41
C LEU A 15 -2.11 9.73 34.55
N GLY A 16 -3.02 8.80 34.29
CA GLY A 16 -2.79 7.74 33.32
C GLY A 16 -2.64 8.40 31.96
N PHE A 17 -1.40 8.57 31.50
CA PHE A 17 -1.14 8.85 30.10
C PHE A 17 -1.62 7.62 29.32
N GLN A 18 -2.77 7.76 28.64
CA GLN A 18 -3.19 6.82 27.62
C GLN A 18 -2.16 6.93 26.50
N LEU A 19 -1.18 6.03 26.50
CA LEU A 19 -0.29 5.82 25.38
C LEU A 19 -1.16 5.32 24.22
N ASN A 20 -1.40 6.17 23.22
CA ASN A 20 -2.06 5.74 22.00
C ASN A 20 -1.15 4.71 21.31
N GLY A 21 -1.60 3.45 21.27
CA GLY A 21 -0.88 2.38 20.59
C GLY A 21 -1.06 2.49 19.08
N GLN A 22 0.03 2.37 18.32
CA GLN A 22 0.00 2.17 16.89
C GLN A 22 0.60 0.80 16.57
N SER A 23 -0.12 0.03 15.76
CA SER A 23 0.35 -1.25 15.27
C SER A 23 0.85 -1.11 13.84
N ILE A 24 2.07 -1.56 13.62
CA ILE A 24 2.65 -1.65 12.29
C ILE A 24 2.34 -3.03 11.73
N PHE A 25 1.79 -3.05 10.53
CA PHE A 25 1.51 -4.23 9.74
C PHE A 25 2.51 -4.27 8.59
N THR A 26 3.23 -5.39 8.48
CA THR A 26 4.20 -5.65 7.41
C THR A 26 3.68 -6.74 6.49
N LEU A 27 4.16 -6.77 5.25
CA LEU A 27 3.73 -7.76 4.29
C LEU A 27 4.16 -9.17 4.70
N GLY A 28 3.22 -10.10 4.63
CA GLY A 28 3.45 -11.54 4.75
C GLY A 28 3.76 -12.18 3.40
N GLU A 29 4.14 -13.47 3.46
CA GLU A 29 4.65 -14.26 2.34
C GLU A 29 3.65 -14.50 1.19
N ASN A 30 2.35 -14.27 1.41
CA ASN A 30 1.28 -14.52 0.44
C ASN A 30 0.76 -13.24 -0.25
N THR A 31 1.65 -12.29 -0.52
CA THR A 31 1.29 -11.07 -1.24
C THR A 31 1.56 -11.20 -2.74
N LYS A 32 0.63 -10.72 -3.56
CA LYS A 32 0.71 -10.73 -5.01
C LYS A 32 0.22 -9.41 -5.59
N ILE A 33 1.00 -8.87 -6.52
CA ILE A 33 0.68 -7.62 -7.21
C ILE A 33 0.92 -7.84 -8.69
N HIS A 34 -0.15 -7.69 -9.46
CA HIS A 34 -0.11 -7.87 -10.90
C HIS A 34 -0.51 -6.59 -11.61
N VAL A 35 0.12 -6.31 -12.73
CA VAL A 35 -0.30 -5.26 -13.66
C VAL A 35 -0.70 -5.93 -14.97
N LYS A 36 -1.95 -5.76 -15.35
CA LYS A 36 -2.49 -6.26 -16.61
C LYS A 36 -2.61 -5.11 -17.59
N GLY A 37 -2.40 -5.42 -18.85
CA GLY A 37 -2.70 -4.51 -19.94
C GLY A 37 -2.81 -5.27 -21.25
N ALA A 38 -3.02 -4.52 -22.33
CA ALA A 38 -3.20 -5.10 -23.64
C ALA A 38 -2.36 -4.37 -24.69
N SER A 39 -2.30 -4.96 -25.88
CA SER A 39 -1.78 -4.34 -27.09
C SER A 39 -2.76 -4.61 -28.23
N ASN A 40 -2.49 -4.05 -29.41
CA ASN A 40 -3.24 -4.41 -30.61
C ASN A 40 -3.04 -5.87 -31.08
N VAL A 41 -2.17 -6.65 -30.42
CA VAL A 41 -1.87 -8.05 -30.78
C VAL A 41 -2.35 -9.02 -29.70
N SER A 42 -1.97 -8.78 -28.44
CA SER A 42 -2.33 -9.65 -27.31
C SER A 42 -2.30 -8.93 -25.97
N ASP A 43 -3.02 -9.49 -25.01
CA ASP A 43 -2.97 -9.12 -23.60
C ASP A 43 -1.62 -9.47 -23.00
N TRP A 44 -1.26 -8.85 -21.88
CA TRP A 44 -0.03 -9.13 -21.16
C TRP A 44 -0.21 -8.89 -19.66
N GLU A 45 0.66 -9.52 -18.88
CA GLU A 45 0.67 -9.44 -17.42
C GLU A 45 2.11 -9.28 -16.92
N LEU A 46 2.25 -8.47 -15.89
CA LEU A 46 3.47 -8.23 -15.14
C LEU A 46 3.24 -8.59 -13.68
N GLU A 47 4.23 -9.17 -13.03
CA GLU A 47 4.27 -9.39 -11.59
C GLU A 47 5.27 -8.41 -10.96
N ALA A 48 4.86 -7.72 -9.91
CA ALA A 48 5.78 -6.93 -9.09
C ALA A 48 6.33 -7.80 -7.96
N LEU A 49 7.62 -7.75 -7.72
CA LEU A 49 8.33 -8.50 -6.67
C LEU A 49 9.15 -7.54 -5.78
N GLY A 50 9.63 -8.04 -4.63
CA GLY A 50 10.59 -7.31 -3.78
C GLY A 50 10.09 -5.94 -3.28
N TYR A 51 8.78 -5.78 -3.17
CA TYR A 51 8.14 -4.55 -2.74
C TYR A 51 8.09 -4.43 -1.22
N ASN A 52 8.07 -3.18 -0.74
CA ASN A 52 7.91 -2.83 0.66
C ASN A 52 6.56 -2.17 0.85
N CYS A 53 5.83 -2.56 1.91
CA CYS A 53 4.60 -1.91 2.32
C CYS A 53 4.59 -1.76 3.83
N GLU A 54 4.28 -0.56 4.28
CA GLU A 54 4.06 -0.23 5.68
C GLU A 54 2.61 0.25 5.83
N LEU A 55 1.84 -0.50 6.62
CA LEU A 55 0.48 -0.14 7.01
C LEU A 55 0.48 0.13 8.51
N GLU A 56 0.00 1.29 8.93
CA GLU A 56 -0.14 1.63 10.35
C GLU A 56 -1.62 1.73 10.71
N LEU A 57 -2.02 0.97 11.73
CA LEU A 57 -3.34 1.04 12.34
C LEU A 57 -3.26 1.74 13.69
N ASN A 58 -4.24 2.58 13.97
CA ASN A 58 -4.40 3.17 15.30
C ASN A 58 -5.23 2.21 16.16
N ASP A 59 -4.57 1.51 17.10
CA ASP A 59 -5.23 0.54 17.98
C ASP A 59 -6.21 1.21 18.97
N SER A 60 -6.11 2.54 19.12
CA SER A 60 -6.93 3.32 20.06
C SER A 60 -8.29 3.70 19.47
N THR A 61 -8.50 3.44 18.17
CA THR A 61 -9.74 3.74 17.45
C THR A 61 -10.41 2.44 17.01
N PRO A 62 -11.69 2.21 17.36
CA PRO A 62 -12.46 1.10 16.82
C PRO A 62 -12.43 1.09 15.29
N LEU A 63 -12.50 -0.10 14.69
CA LEU A 63 -12.76 -0.24 13.27
C LEU A 63 -14.24 0.09 13.02
N GLU A 64 -14.54 1.37 12.83
CA GLU A 64 -15.89 1.86 12.54
C GLU A 64 -15.86 2.79 11.33
N VAL A 65 -16.95 2.78 10.56
CA VAL A 65 -17.10 3.62 9.38
C VAL A 65 -16.96 5.10 9.78
N GLY A 66 -16.16 5.84 9.01
CA GLY A 66 -15.90 7.26 9.25
C GLY A 66 -14.87 7.57 10.35
N LEU A 67 -14.34 6.56 11.06
CA LEU A 67 -13.20 6.74 11.95
C LEU A 67 -11.87 6.56 11.21
N LYS A 68 -10.86 7.37 11.59
CA LYS A 68 -9.49 7.30 11.03
C LYS A 68 -8.68 6.21 11.71
N SER A 69 -9.10 4.96 11.56
CA SER A 69 -8.45 3.81 12.20
C SER A 69 -7.18 3.36 11.48
N ILE A 70 -6.93 3.89 10.28
CA ILE A 70 -5.73 3.66 9.48
C ILE A 70 -4.97 4.98 9.37
N SER A 71 -3.80 5.07 10.00
CA SER A 71 -3.02 6.30 10.04
C SER A 71 -2.15 6.50 8.80
N LYS A 72 -1.70 5.41 8.17
CA LYS A 72 -0.71 5.48 7.08
C LYS A 72 -0.69 4.21 6.24
N LEU A 73 -0.51 4.38 4.94
CA LEU A 73 -0.11 3.35 4.00
C LEU A 73 1.00 3.93 3.10
N ASN A 74 2.17 3.30 3.15
CA ASN A 74 3.27 3.58 2.24
C ASN A 74 3.66 2.31 1.50
N PHE A 75 3.86 2.44 0.20
CA PHE A 75 4.16 1.33 -0.67
C PHE A 75 5.25 1.70 -1.67
N GLU A 76 6.20 0.80 -1.89
CA GLU A 76 7.35 0.99 -2.78
C GLU A 76 7.62 -0.31 -3.55
N ILE A 77 7.67 -0.22 -4.88
CA ILE A 77 8.12 -1.32 -5.77
C ILE A 77 9.41 -0.89 -6.46
N PRO A 78 10.50 -1.67 -6.37
CA PRO A 78 11.66 -1.52 -7.25
C PRO A 78 11.27 -1.86 -8.70
N VAL A 79 11.50 -0.93 -9.63
CA VAL A 79 11.11 -1.10 -11.04
C VAL A 79 11.82 -2.29 -11.70
N ASP A 80 13.04 -2.62 -11.27
CA ASP A 80 13.79 -3.79 -11.76
C ASP A 80 13.21 -5.13 -11.28
N LYS A 81 12.27 -5.10 -10.34
CA LYS A 81 11.53 -6.25 -9.82
C LYS A 81 10.11 -6.36 -10.38
N ILE A 82 9.76 -5.52 -11.35
CA ILE A 82 8.55 -5.70 -12.16
C ILE A 82 8.93 -6.56 -13.36
N VAL A 83 8.42 -7.80 -13.39
CA VAL A 83 8.84 -8.85 -14.34
C VAL A 83 7.66 -9.38 -15.12
N SER A 84 7.92 -9.89 -16.32
CA SER A 84 6.96 -10.58 -17.17
C SER A 84 7.35 -12.03 -17.37
N GLU A 85 6.36 -12.93 -17.39
CA GLU A 85 6.55 -14.31 -17.83
C GLU A 85 7.00 -14.40 -19.31
N ARG A 86 6.83 -13.33 -20.09
CA ARG A 86 7.28 -13.24 -21.50
C ARG A 86 8.77 -12.96 -21.64
N GLY A 87 9.50 -12.87 -20.52
CA GLY A 87 10.95 -12.87 -20.46
C GLY A 87 11.63 -11.50 -20.65
N PRO A 88 12.97 -11.50 -20.70
CA PRO A 88 13.79 -10.29 -20.46
C PRO A 88 13.59 -9.14 -21.45
N ILE A 89 13.10 -9.43 -22.66
CA ILE A 89 12.82 -8.39 -23.67
C ILE A 89 11.64 -7.52 -23.20
N MET A 90 10.62 -8.14 -22.60
CA MET A 90 9.47 -7.42 -22.05
C MET A 90 9.87 -6.63 -20.80
N ASP A 91 10.66 -7.24 -19.91
CA ASP A 91 11.18 -6.57 -18.71
C ASP A 91 11.98 -5.30 -19.08
N LYS A 92 12.80 -5.37 -20.13
CA LYS A 92 13.54 -4.21 -20.64
C LYS A 92 12.60 -3.10 -21.14
N LYS A 93 11.50 -3.45 -21.82
CA LYS A 93 10.49 -2.47 -22.25
C LYS A 93 9.80 -1.81 -21.07
N VAL A 94 9.48 -2.58 -20.03
CA VAL A 94 8.89 -2.06 -18.78
C VAL A 94 9.85 -1.08 -18.09
N ARG A 95 11.11 -1.46 -17.90
CA ARG A 95 12.14 -0.58 -17.30
C ARG A 95 12.33 0.72 -18.07
N ASN A 96 12.35 0.65 -19.39
CA ASN A 96 12.46 1.82 -20.24
C ASN A 96 11.21 2.72 -20.13
N ALA A 97 10.01 2.14 -20.17
CA ALA A 97 8.75 2.88 -20.04
C ALA A 97 8.64 3.60 -18.69
N LEU A 98 9.13 2.95 -17.62
CA LEU A 98 9.16 3.49 -16.27
C LEU A 98 10.38 4.37 -15.97
N LYS A 99 11.24 4.63 -16.97
CA LYS A 99 12.45 5.47 -16.85
C LYS A 99 13.35 5.04 -15.67
N PHE A 100 13.59 3.72 -15.56
CA PHE A 100 14.27 3.08 -14.43
C PHE A 100 15.56 3.77 -13.97
N GLU A 101 16.41 4.19 -14.91
CA GLU A 101 17.71 4.81 -14.61
C GLU A 101 17.57 6.11 -13.80
N GLN A 102 16.50 6.87 -14.02
CA GLN A 102 16.22 8.11 -13.27
C GLN A 102 15.23 7.89 -12.13
N HIS A 103 14.30 6.94 -12.31
CA HIS A 103 13.19 6.67 -11.41
C HIS A 103 13.15 5.17 -11.08
N PRO A 104 14.02 4.70 -10.15
CA PRO A 104 14.20 3.27 -9.91
C PRO A 104 13.03 2.62 -9.15
N ARG A 105 12.04 3.41 -8.73
CA ARG A 105 10.96 3.00 -7.84
C ARG A 105 9.62 3.57 -8.29
N VAL A 106 8.58 2.77 -8.12
CA VAL A 106 7.18 3.22 -8.13
C VAL A 106 6.74 3.30 -6.68
N THR A 107 6.16 4.43 -6.26
CA THR A 107 5.74 4.64 -4.88
C THR A 107 4.28 5.05 -4.78
N TYR A 108 3.63 4.63 -3.70
CA TYR A 108 2.31 5.11 -3.32
C TYR A 108 2.34 5.53 -1.85
N THR A 109 1.90 6.75 -1.58
CA THR A 109 1.77 7.28 -0.21
C THR A 109 0.36 7.78 0.01
N SER A 110 -0.32 7.21 1.01
CA SER A 110 -1.65 7.66 1.40
C SER A 110 -1.60 9.04 2.05
N THR A 111 -2.52 9.92 1.67
CA THR A 111 -2.76 11.22 2.28
C THR A 111 -3.96 11.19 3.23
N SER A 112 -4.97 10.38 2.94
CA SER A 112 -6.08 10.08 3.85
C SER A 112 -6.62 8.67 3.62
N ASN A 113 -7.14 8.07 4.67
CA ASN A 113 -7.64 6.70 4.66
C ASN A 113 -9.01 6.67 5.32
N GLU A 114 -9.98 6.04 4.67
CA GLU A 114 -11.37 6.02 5.11
C GLU A 114 -11.92 4.60 5.14
N LEU A 115 -12.43 4.18 6.29
CA LEU A 115 -13.29 2.99 6.38
C LEU A 115 -14.68 3.37 5.86
N THR A 116 -15.05 2.79 4.73
CA THR A 116 -16.33 3.05 4.04
C THR A 116 -17.40 2.02 4.40
N GLU A 117 -17.00 0.79 4.75
CA GLU A 117 -17.88 -0.29 5.18
C GLU A 117 -17.16 -1.10 6.27
N VAL A 118 -17.89 -1.58 7.27
CA VAL A 118 -17.40 -2.51 8.30
C VAL A 118 -18.49 -3.53 8.59
N ASP A 119 -18.17 -4.81 8.52
CA ASP A 119 -19.05 -5.95 8.82
C ASP A 119 -18.24 -7.06 9.52
N GLY A 120 -18.28 -7.07 10.86
CA GLY A 120 -17.49 -7.99 11.67
C GLY A 120 -15.99 -7.85 11.43
N HIS A 121 -15.37 -8.87 10.86
CA HIS A 121 -13.94 -8.87 10.51
C HIS A 121 -13.65 -8.30 9.12
N LYS A 122 -14.69 -7.97 8.33
CA LYS A 122 -14.55 -7.44 6.97
C LYS A 122 -14.66 -5.93 6.99
N VAL A 123 -13.83 -5.29 6.18
CA VAL A 123 -13.79 -3.84 6.03
C VAL A 123 -13.67 -3.47 4.56
N THR A 124 -14.16 -2.30 4.19
CA THR A 124 -13.86 -1.70 2.89
C THR A 124 -13.15 -0.38 3.11
N ILE A 125 -11.94 -0.26 2.59
CA ILE A 125 -11.07 0.90 2.83
C ILE A 125 -10.90 1.66 1.53
N LEU A 126 -11.07 2.98 1.58
CA LEU A 126 -10.70 3.90 0.53
C LEU A 126 -9.42 4.64 0.93
N PHE A 127 -8.35 4.38 0.19
CA PHE A 127 -7.08 5.10 0.32
C PHE A 127 -7.08 6.25 -0.69
N HIS A 128 -6.94 7.47 -0.22
CA HIS A 128 -6.56 8.61 -1.05
C HIS A 128 -5.05 8.77 -0.95
N GLY A 129 -4.38 8.96 -2.08
CA GLY A 129 -2.92 9.03 -2.06
C GLY A 129 -2.30 9.52 -3.34
N ILE A 130 -0.98 9.63 -3.29
CA ILE A 130 -0.14 10.06 -4.39
C ILE A 130 0.60 8.83 -4.91
N LEU A 131 0.36 8.48 -6.17
CA LEU A 131 1.12 7.49 -6.93
C LEU A 131 2.21 8.21 -7.73
N SER A 132 3.47 7.83 -7.53
CA SER A 132 4.61 8.31 -8.32
C SER A 132 5.11 7.21 -9.23
N MET A 133 5.15 7.48 -10.54
CA MET A 133 5.59 6.55 -11.57
C MET A 133 6.28 7.29 -12.70
N ALA A 134 7.45 6.81 -13.15
CA ALA A 134 8.23 7.41 -14.24
C ALA A 134 8.54 8.92 -14.04
N GLY A 135 8.65 9.35 -12.78
CA GLY A 135 8.92 10.75 -12.40
C GLY A 135 7.68 11.65 -12.35
N VAL A 136 6.48 11.12 -12.57
CA VAL A 136 5.22 11.87 -12.51
C VAL A 136 4.40 11.43 -11.31
N GLU A 137 3.91 12.40 -10.55
CA GLU A 137 3.02 12.18 -9.41
C GLU A 137 1.57 12.47 -9.80
N LYS A 138 0.66 11.58 -9.40
CA LYS A 138 -0.79 11.75 -9.57
C LYS A 138 -1.55 11.35 -8.31
N ASN A 139 -2.61 12.09 -8.02
CA ASN A 139 -3.59 11.69 -7.02
C ASN A 139 -4.37 10.49 -7.55
N VAL A 140 -4.31 9.38 -6.81
CA VAL A 140 -4.94 8.12 -7.19
C VAL A 140 -5.63 7.54 -5.96
N ASP A 141 -6.94 7.39 -6.04
CA ASP A 141 -7.72 6.74 -4.99
C ASP A 141 -7.80 5.23 -5.24
N ILE A 142 -7.51 4.43 -4.21
CA ILE A 142 -7.53 2.97 -4.27
C ILE A 142 -8.55 2.44 -3.26
N LYS A 143 -9.59 1.77 -3.75
CA LYS A 143 -10.58 1.07 -2.93
C LYS A 143 -10.17 -0.40 -2.79
N VAL A 144 -10.13 -0.91 -1.57
CA VAL A 144 -9.80 -2.31 -1.27
C VAL A 144 -10.78 -2.91 -0.27
N ARG A 145 -10.98 -4.21 -0.37
CA ARG A 145 -11.72 -5.01 0.62
C ARG A 145 -10.71 -5.69 1.54
N GLY A 146 -10.89 -5.53 2.84
CA GLY A 146 -10.06 -6.11 3.87
C GLY A 146 -10.80 -7.18 4.68
N GLU A 147 -10.07 -8.17 5.19
CA GLU A 147 -10.57 -9.16 6.14
C GLU A 147 -9.50 -9.45 7.20
N PHE A 148 -9.83 -9.18 8.46
CA PHE A 148 -8.99 -9.51 9.61
C PHE A 148 -9.15 -10.98 9.99
N SER A 149 -8.08 -11.61 10.47
CA SER A 149 -8.17 -12.90 11.16
C SER A 149 -8.93 -12.75 12.48
N ASN A 150 -9.46 -13.85 13.00
CA ASN A 150 -10.17 -13.87 14.29
C ASN A 150 -9.32 -13.32 15.45
N ASP A 151 -8.01 -13.53 15.42
CA ASP A 151 -7.06 -13.02 16.41
C ASP A 151 -6.52 -11.61 16.09
N GLN A 152 -6.98 -11.00 14.99
CA GLN A 152 -6.62 -9.67 14.49
C GLN A 152 -5.12 -9.46 14.23
N LYS A 153 -4.35 -10.55 14.09
CA LYS A 153 -2.92 -10.48 13.78
C LYS A 153 -2.63 -10.47 12.29
N THR A 154 -3.58 -10.89 11.47
CA THR A 154 -3.44 -10.90 10.01
C THR A 154 -4.55 -10.08 9.39
N LEU A 155 -4.21 -9.33 8.35
CA LEU A 155 -5.17 -8.58 7.52
C LEU A 155 -4.92 -8.93 6.06
N LYS A 156 -5.93 -9.49 5.40
CA LYS A 156 -5.91 -9.68 3.94
C LYS A 156 -6.60 -8.52 3.27
N MET A 157 -6.06 -8.01 2.17
CA MET A 157 -6.60 -6.89 1.41
C MET A 157 -6.59 -7.19 -0.08
N GLN A 158 -7.73 -7.03 -0.73
CA GLN A 158 -7.89 -7.23 -2.17
C GLN A 158 -8.45 -5.99 -2.85
N GLY A 159 -7.88 -5.60 -3.98
CA GLY A 159 -8.31 -4.43 -4.72
C GLY A 159 -7.87 -4.43 -6.17
N GLU A 160 -8.55 -3.63 -6.97
CA GLU A 160 -8.26 -3.45 -8.39
C GLU A 160 -8.32 -1.97 -8.72
N LYS A 161 -7.41 -1.50 -9.58
CA LYS A 161 -7.36 -0.11 -10.02
C LYS A 161 -7.01 0.00 -11.50
N ALA A 162 -7.98 0.47 -12.28
CA ALA A 162 -7.75 0.90 -13.65
C ALA A 162 -7.00 2.24 -13.67
N LEU A 163 -5.97 2.33 -14.52
CA LEU A 163 -5.15 3.51 -14.76
C LEU A 163 -4.84 3.63 -16.26
N LYS A 164 -4.26 4.76 -16.65
CA LYS A 164 -3.71 4.96 -17.99
C LYS A 164 -2.23 5.29 -17.93
N LEU A 165 -1.45 4.75 -18.86
CA LEU A 165 -0.03 5.08 -19.00
C LEU A 165 0.17 6.58 -19.28
N SER A 166 -0.69 7.15 -20.12
CA SER A 166 -0.69 8.59 -20.44
C SER A 166 -0.94 9.51 -19.25
N MET A 167 -1.58 9.03 -18.16
CA MET A 167 -1.71 9.82 -16.93
C MET A 167 -0.34 10.11 -16.30
N PHE A 168 0.68 9.31 -16.58
CA PHE A 168 2.02 9.45 -16.01
C PHE A 168 3.06 9.90 -17.05
N ASP A 169 2.59 10.45 -18.19
CA ASP A 169 3.43 10.83 -19.32
C ASP A 169 4.34 9.68 -19.81
N ILE A 170 3.85 8.43 -19.65
CA ILE A 170 4.54 7.24 -20.14
C ILE A 170 4.18 7.06 -21.61
N GLU A 171 5.20 7.16 -22.47
CA GLU A 171 5.05 6.82 -23.87
C GLU A 171 4.76 5.32 -24.01
N ARG A 172 3.65 5.01 -24.70
CA ARG A 172 3.21 3.63 -24.90
C ARG A 172 4.29 2.85 -25.66
N PRO A 173 4.82 1.75 -25.10
CA PRO A 173 5.84 0.97 -25.78
C PRO A 173 5.36 0.47 -27.15
N THR A 174 6.27 0.48 -28.12
CA THR A 174 6.02 -0.07 -29.45
C THR A 174 7.06 -1.13 -29.82
N ALA A 175 6.71 -2.01 -30.75
CA ALA A 175 7.62 -2.96 -31.38
C ALA A 175 7.33 -3.09 -32.88
N PHE A 176 8.26 -3.71 -33.62
CA PHE A 176 8.14 -3.94 -35.06
C PHE A 176 7.85 -2.66 -35.85
N PHE A 177 8.59 -1.59 -35.58
CA PHE A 177 8.43 -0.27 -36.22
C PHE A 177 7.00 0.29 -36.08
N GLY A 178 6.41 0.18 -34.88
CA GLY A 178 5.08 0.70 -34.57
C GLY A 178 3.92 -0.24 -34.89
N LYS A 179 4.17 -1.40 -35.49
CA LYS A 179 3.11 -2.38 -35.81
C LYS A 179 2.50 -3.04 -34.57
N LEU A 180 3.27 -3.14 -33.48
CA LEU A 180 2.76 -3.55 -32.17
C LEU A 180 2.80 -2.34 -31.26
N THR A 181 1.64 -1.95 -30.73
CA THR A 181 1.49 -0.82 -29.82
C THR A 181 0.72 -1.25 -28.58
N THR A 182 1.27 -0.92 -27.41
CA THR A 182 0.60 -1.13 -26.13
C THR A 182 -0.61 -0.19 -26.01
N ASN A 183 -1.72 -0.71 -25.48
CA ASN A 183 -2.89 0.09 -25.16
C ASN A 183 -2.57 1.06 -24.01
N ASP A 184 -3.33 2.14 -23.93
CA ASP A 184 -3.10 3.13 -22.87
C ASP A 184 -3.60 2.63 -21.50
N ASP A 185 -4.66 1.83 -21.51
CA ASP A 185 -5.29 1.31 -20.30
C ASP A 185 -4.49 0.15 -19.68
N ILE A 186 -4.33 0.22 -18.36
CA ILE A 186 -3.75 -0.83 -17.53
C ILE A 186 -4.62 -1.04 -16.29
N GLU A 187 -4.54 -2.22 -15.69
CA GLU A 187 -5.22 -2.56 -14.44
C GLU A 187 -4.22 -3.12 -13.44
N ILE A 188 -4.17 -2.52 -12.25
CA ILE A 188 -3.40 -3.02 -11.12
C ILE A 188 -4.31 -3.92 -10.28
N LYS A 189 -3.86 -5.14 -9.99
CA LYS A 189 -4.51 -6.07 -9.06
C LYS A 189 -3.65 -6.27 -7.83
N LEU A 190 -4.27 -6.13 -6.66
CA LEU A 190 -3.66 -6.24 -5.36
C LEU A 190 -4.31 -7.41 -4.61
N ASP A 191 -3.48 -8.35 -4.15
CA ASP A 191 -3.84 -9.35 -3.14
C ASP A 191 -2.75 -9.33 -2.08
N LEU A 192 -2.99 -8.57 -1.01
CA LEU A 192 -2.01 -8.27 0.02
C LEU A 192 -2.36 -9.00 1.30
N THR A 193 -1.37 -9.66 1.91
CA THR A 193 -1.51 -10.21 3.26
C THR A 193 -0.56 -9.47 4.17
N PHE A 194 -1.07 -8.91 5.25
CA PHE A 194 -0.28 -8.23 6.27
C PHE A 194 -0.30 -9.00 7.58
N THR A 195 0.81 -8.92 8.31
CA THR A 195 0.95 -9.47 9.66
C THR A 195 1.33 -8.37 10.63
N LYS A 196 0.64 -8.31 11.76
CA LYS A 196 0.89 -7.37 12.85
C LYS A 196 2.28 -7.62 13.43
N THR A 197 3.14 -6.61 13.35
CA THR A 197 4.45 -6.59 13.99
C THR A 197 4.32 -5.90 15.34
N ILE A 198 4.62 -6.62 16.41
CA ILE A 198 4.65 -6.04 17.76
C ILE A 198 6.01 -5.32 17.88
N LYS A 199 6.00 -3.99 18.06
CA LYS A 199 7.21 -3.27 18.50
C LYS A 199 7.57 -3.80 19.90
N GLN A 200 8.74 -4.45 20.01
CA GLN A 200 9.37 -4.73 21.30
C GLN A 200 9.89 -3.44 21.92
#